data_AF-G8JY79-F1
#
_entry.id   AF-G8JY79-F1
#
_cell.length_a   1.000
_cell.length_b   1.000
_cell.length_c   1.000
_cell.angle_alpha   90.00
_cell.angle_beta   90.00
_cell.angle_gamma   90.00
#
_symmetry.space_group_name_H-M   'P 1'
#
loop_
_entity.id
_entity.type
_entity.pdbx_description
1 polymer ?
#
loop_
_entity_poly.entity_id
_entity_poly.type
_entity_poly.pdbx_seq_one_letter_code
_entity_poly.pdbx_strand_id
1 'polypeptide(L)'
;MAPPSQDVLKEIFNLYDEELDGKIDGTQVGDVARAAGLKPTQAMVTKAAGQEFKRKGEKRLTFEEWLPMYEQLAKEKVRYFKHLACAFNL
;
A
#
# COMPACT_ATOMS: atom_id res chain seq x y z
N MET A 1 -11.62 13.68 0.46
CA MET A 1 -11.44 12.55 1.40
C MET A 1 -10.05 12.67 1.96
N ALA A 2 -9.89 12.90 3.27
CA ALA A 2 -8.57 12.90 3.91
C ALA A 2 -7.93 11.52 3.78
N PRO A 3 -6.58 11.41 3.72
CA PRO A 3 -5.93 10.11 3.84
C PRO A 3 -6.31 9.46 5.18
N PRO A 4 -6.46 8.12 5.23
CA PRO A 4 -6.71 7.42 6.49
C PRO A 4 -5.58 7.70 7.48
N SER A 5 -5.91 7.78 8.77
CA SER A 5 -4.91 7.88 9.84
C SER A 5 -4.07 6.60 9.93
N GLN A 6 -2.90 6.70 10.56
CA GLN A 6 -2.03 5.54 10.78
C GLN A 6 -2.72 4.43 11.58
N ASP A 7 -3.60 4.76 12.54
CA ASP A 7 -4.35 3.77 13.31
C ASP A 7 -5.27 2.93 12.43
N VAL A 8 -6.04 3.57 11.55
CA VAL A 8 -6.92 2.87 10.59
C VAL A 8 -6.10 2.00 9.64
N LEU A 9 -4.95 2.49 9.18
CA LEU A 9 -4.04 1.71 8.35
C LEU A 9 -3.49 0.49 9.10
N LYS A 10 -3.20 0.63 10.40
CA LYS A 10 -2.72 -0.46 11.25
C LYS A 10 -3.81 -1.50 11.51
N GLU A 11 -5.05 -1.07 11.73
CA GLU A 11 -6.19 -1.99 11.82
C GLU A 11 -6.36 -2.78 10.52
N ILE A 12 -6.31 -2.11 9.36
CA ILE A 12 -6.37 -2.77 8.05
C ILE A 12 -5.21 -3.75 7.86
N PHE A 13 -3.99 -3.36 8.23
CA PHE A 13 -2.81 -4.23 8.15
C PHE A 13 -2.99 -5.50 9.00
N ASN A 14 -3.47 -5.36 10.23
CA ASN A 14 -3.69 -6.49 11.15
C ASN A 14 -4.77 -7.46 10.67
N LEU A 15 -5.70 -7.05 9.80
CA LEU A 15 -6.67 -7.98 9.18
C LEU A 15 -6.00 -9.02 8.28
N TYR A 16 -4.79 -8.75 7.80
CA TYR A 16 -4.03 -9.64 6.92
C TYR A 16 -2.91 -10.40 7.65
N ASP A 17 -2.72 -10.15 8.94
CA ASP A 17 -1.77 -10.87 9.78
C ASP A 17 -2.36 -12.24 10.18
N GLU A 18 -1.96 -13.27 9.44
CA GLU A 18 -2.42 -14.65 9.65
C GLU A 18 -1.81 -15.29 10.92
N GLU A 19 -0.66 -14.79 11.39
CA GLU A 19 0.09 -15.37 12.52
C GLU A 19 -0.03 -14.57 13.82
N LEU A 20 -0.67 -13.39 13.78
CA LEU A 20 -0.87 -12.47 14.90
C LEU A 20 0.46 -12.01 15.55
N ASP A 21 1.53 -11.94 14.77
CA ASP A 21 2.86 -11.50 15.20
C ASP A 21 3.21 -10.07 14.78
N GLY A 22 2.24 -9.35 14.21
CA GLY A 22 2.38 -7.99 13.71
C GLY A 22 3.05 -7.91 12.34
N LYS A 23 3.05 -8.99 11.56
CA LYS A 23 3.71 -9.05 10.24
C LYS A 23 2.83 -9.65 9.17
N ILE A 24 2.98 -9.17 7.95
CA ILE A 24 2.34 -9.74 6.76
C ILE A 24 3.38 -10.27 5.79
N ASP A 25 2.95 -11.15 4.89
CA ASP A 25 3.79 -11.64 3.81
C ASP A 25 4.00 -10.55 2.73
N GLY A 26 5.17 -10.55 2.10
CA GLY A 26 5.52 -9.68 0.97
C GLY A 26 4.47 -9.64 -0.14
N THR A 27 3.86 -10.77 -0.42
CA THR A 27 2.84 -10.90 -1.47
C THR A 27 1.54 -10.17 -1.13
N GLN A 28 1.26 -9.91 0.15
CA GLN A 28 0.05 -9.25 0.63
C GLN A 28 0.12 -7.72 0.59
N VAL A 29 1.30 -7.12 0.37
CA VAL A 29 1.50 -5.65 0.34
C VAL A 29 0.49 -4.95 -0.58
N GLY A 30 0.26 -5.53 -1.77
CA GLY A 30 -0.67 -4.98 -2.75
C GLY A 30 -2.14 -5.07 -2.33
N ASP A 31 -2.51 -6.13 -1.62
CA ASP A 31 -3.87 -6.35 -1.14
C ASP A 31 -4.21 -5.44 0.03
N VAL A 32 -3.28 -5.27 0.98
CA VAL A 32 -3.43 -4.31 2.09
C VAL A 32 -3.54 -2.88 1.55
N ALA A 33 -2.75 -2.51 0.53
CA ALA A 33 -2.86 -1.20 -0.10
C ALA A 33 -4.23 -0.97 -0.79
N ARG A 34 -4.83 -2.02 -1.37
CA ARG A 34 -6.19 -1.96 -1.94
C ARG A 34 -7.26 -1.82 -0.86
N ALA A 35 -7.12 -2.56 0.25
CA ALA A 35 -8.01 -2.45 1.40
C ALA A 35 -7.96 -1.05 2.03
N ALA A 36 -6.78 -0.42 2.05
CA ALA A 36 -6.58 0.97 2.46
C ALA A 36 -7.12 2.01 1.45
N GLY A 37 -7.74 1.58 0.35
CA GLY A 37 -8.41 2.45 -0.62
C GLY A 37 -7.50 3.04 -1.70
N LEU A 38 -6.31 2.47 -1.90
CA LEU A 38 -5.47 2.74 -3.07
C LEU A 38 -5.84 1.80 -4.23
N LYS A 39 -5.43 2.15 -5.45
CA LYS A 39 -5.58 1.30 -6.64
C LYS A 39 -4.23 1.06 -7.33
N PRO A 40 -3.24 0.47 -6.64
CA PRO A 40 -1.93 0.24 -7.24
C PRO A 40 -1.97 -0.94 -8.23
N THR A 41 -1.22 -0.81 -9.33
CA THR A 41 -0.94 -1.93 -10.24
C THR A 41 0.14 -2.85 -9.65
N GLN A 42 0.22 -4.10 -10.11
CA GLN A 42 1.28 -5.02 -9.68
C GLN A 42 2.69 -4.45 -9.90
N ALA A 43 2.89 -3.68 -10.98
CA ALA A 43 4.16 -3.03 -11.27
C ALA A 43 4.52 -1.97 -10.21
N MET A 44 3.54 -1.16 -9.78
CA MET A 44 3.74 -0.16 -8.72
C MET A 44 4.04 -0.82 -7.38
N VAL A 45 3.30 -1.88 -7.02
CA VAL A 45 3.56 -2.65 -5.79
C VAL A 45 4.97 -3.26 -5.83
N THR A 46 5.35 -3.87 -6.94
CA THR A 46 6.70 -4.46 -7.11
C THR A 46 7.79 -3.40 -6.99
N LYS A 47 7.53 -2.17 -7.47
CA LYS A 47 8.49 -1.06 -7.39
C LYS A 47 8.60 -0.48 -5.97
N ALA A 48 7.49 -0.42 -5.22
CA ALA A 48 7.45 0.11 -3.85
C ALA A 48 7.97 -0.92 -2.83
N ALA A 49 7.58 -2.19 -2.98
CA ALA A 49 8.04 -3.27 -2.11
C ALA A 49 9.46 -3.70 -2.47
N GLY A 50 9.76 -3.96 -3.75
CA GLY A 50 11.03 -4.53 -4.19
C GLY A 50 10.88 -5.98 -4.69
N GLN A 51 11.99 -6.58 -5.14
CA GLN A 51 11.96 -7.92 -5.74
C GLN A 51 11.85 -9.06 -4.72
N GLU A 52 12.29 -8.83 -3.48
CA GLU A 52 12.28 -9.77 -2.37
C GLU A 52 10.87 -10.12 -1.84
N PHE A 53 9.84 -9.41 -2.31
CA PHE A 53 8.45 -9.60 -1.89
C PHE A 53 7.59 -10.32 -2.95
N LYS A 54 8.24 -10.88 -3.99
CA LYS A 54 7.56 -11.55 -5.10
C LYS A 54 7.12 -12.98 -4.78
N ARG A 55 7.73 -13.64 -3.80
CA ARG A 55 7.42 -15.04 -3.46
C ARG A 55 6.92 -15.12 -2.03
N LYS A 56 5.86 -15.92 -1.84
CA LYS A 56 5.29 -16.20 -0.53
C LYS A 56 6.33 -16.88 0.35
N GLY A 57 6.46 -16.44 1.59
CA GLY A 57 7.37 -16.97 2.61
C GLY A 57 8.83 -16.53 2.46
N GLU A 58 9.16 -15.70 1.46
CA GLU A 58 10.53 -15.20 1.28
C GLU A 58 10.83 -14.06 2.26
N LYS A 59 9.86 -13.16 2.48
CA LYS A 59 9.99 -12.08 3.44
C LYS A 59 8.64 -11.69 4.05
N ARG A 60 8.65 -11.54 5.37
CA ARG A 60 7.55 -10.93 6.15
C ARG A 60 7.99 -9.56 6.62
N LEU A 61 7.06 -8.63 6.69
CA LEU A 61 7.31 -7.22 6.95
C LEU A 61 6.39 -6.70 8.05
N THR A 62 6.91 -5.79 8.88
CA THR A 62 6.13 -5.11 9.92
C THR A 62 5.32 -3.95 9.34
N PHE A 63 4.39 -3.42 10.13
CA PHE A 63 3.65 -2.21 9.77
C PHE A 63 4.57 -1.01 9.47
N GLU A 64 5.67 -0.86 10.21
CA GLU A 64 6.64 0.24 10.04
C GLU A 64 7.41 0.13 8.73
N GLU A 65 7.69 -1.09 8.26
CA GLU A 65 8.29 -1.33 6.95
C GLU A 65 7.29 -1.11 5.80
N TRP A 66 6.01 -1.43 6.04
CA TRP A 66 4.95 -1.28 5.04
C TRP A 66 4.51 0.17 4.83
N LEU A 67 4.45 0.97 5.90
CA LEU A 67 3.98 2.35 5.86
C LEU A 67 4.66 3.23 4.80
N PRO A 68 6.01 3.27 4.67
CA PRO A 68 6.65 4.06 3.62
C PRO A 68 6.30 3.57 2.20
N MET A 69 6.04 2.27 2.00
CA MET A 69 5.58 1.73 0.73
C MET A 69 4.17 2.25 0.41
N TYR A 70 3.26 2.24 1.40
CA TYR A 70 1.92 2.80 1.26
C TYR A 70 1.95 4.28 0.91
N GLU A 71 2.78 5.09 1.58
CA GLU A 71 2.93 6.51 1.30
C GLU A 71 3.42 6.78 -0.12
N GLN A 72 4.35 5.96 -0.63
CA GLN A 72 4.81 6.03 -2.00
C GLN A 72 3.67 5.77 -3.00
N LEU A 73 2.86 4.73 -2.77
CA LEU A 73 1.71 4.39 -3.62
C LEU A 73 0.61 5.47 -3.53
N ALA A 74 0.42 6.08 -2.35
CA ALA A 74 -0.55 7.15 -2.14
C ALA A 74 -0.16 8.43 -2.91
N LYS A 75 1.12 8.75 -3.01
CA LYS A 75 1.62 9.89 -3.81
C LYS A 75 1.31 9.73 -5.31
N GLU A 76 1.31 8.51 -5.84
CA GLU A 76 0.95 8.26 -7.23
C GLU A 76 -0.55 8.47 -7.52
N LYS A 77 -1.44 8.21 -6.53
CA LYS A 77 -2.88 8.53 -6.62
C LYS A 77 -3.14 10.03 -6.85
N VAL A 78 -2.31 10.90 -6.25
CA VAL A 78 -2.42 12.36 -6.41
C VAL A 78 -2.11 12.80 -7.84
N ARG A 79 -1.28 12.07 -8.59
CA ARG A 79 -0.92 12.42 -9.96
C ARG A 79 -2.12 12.30 -10.91
N TYR A 80 -2.96 11.26 -10.77
CA TYR A 80 -4.19 11.11 -11.57
C TYR A 80 -5.20 12.22 -11.29
N PHE A 81 -5.38 12.60 -10.01
CA PHE A 81 -6.28 13.68 -9.63
C PHE A 81 -5.76 15.08 -10.05
N LYS A 82 -4.45 15.33 -9.97
CA LYS A 82 -3.85 16.57 -10.49
C LYS A 82 -4.00 16.70 -12.00
N HIS A 83 -3.89 15.60 -12.75
CA HIS A 83 -4.01 15.67 -14.21
C HIS A 83 -5.45 15.94 -14.65
N LEU A 84 -6.44 15.37 -13.96
CA LEU A 84 -7.86 15.64 -14.20
C LEU A 84 -8.27 17.06 -13.77
N ALA A 85 -7.72 17.58 -12.66
CA ALA A 85 -7.97 18.97 -12.26
C ALA A 85 -7.43 20.00 -13.26
N CYS A 86 -6.37 19.67 -14.01
CA CYS A 86 -5.85 20.53 -15.07
C CYS A 86 -6.71 20.45 -16.36
N ALA A 87 -7.46 19.36 -16.57
CA ALA A 87 -8.28 19.16 -17.77
C ALA A 87 -9.67 19.83 -17.69
N PHE A 88 -10.04 20.42 -16.54
CA PHE A 88 -11.34 21.08 -16.33
C PHE A 88 -11.14 22.56 -15.97
N ASN A 89 -10.36 23.27 -16.78
CA ASN A 89 -10.24 24.73 -16.71
C ASN A 89 -10.38 25.34 -18.11
N LEU A 90 -11.50 25.00 -18.77
CA LEU A 90 -12.03 25.63 -19.97
C LEU A 90 -13.52 25.91 -19.76
#